data_AF-A0AAU9UZS5-F1
#
_entry.id   AF-A0AAU9UZS5-F1
#
_cell.length_a   1.000
_cell.length_b   1.000
_cell.length_c   1.000
_cell.angle_alpha   90.00
_cell.angle_beta   90.00
_cell.angle_gamma   90.00
#
_symmetry.space_group_name_H-M   'P 1'
#
loop_
_entity.id
_entity.type
_entity.pdbx_description
1 polymer ?
#
loop_
_entity_poly.entity_id
_entity_poly.type
_entity_poly.pdbx_seq_one_letter_code
_entity_poly.pdbx_strand_id
1 'polypeptide(L)'
;MSLMRSPTKGASATGNSSSFPDLTNISAVDMDTKNVVVRKRKTPDNDFAHEFNAFKKEILDILKESNRCQLENMNTIGHSISSINEQLKEMKITTEQLISENGLLKSQITTLNNTVKVNEENITLLQTEIKQLKSNARTSQAPERSLVPMTTCDDAITELQERAERNCPVIKKALRLGKYDAEKTRPLKICFDSHETVKTILRNRSNYKQDGVRFFSDQTPYQQKFLAKLIQELHQREEAGETNLIIKYIKGTPKIVKTQPKN
;
A
#
# COMPACT_ATOMS: atom_id res chain seq x y z
N MET A 1 -18.87 -13.59 16.94
CA MET A 1 -18.83 -15.06 16.95
C MET A 1 -17.70 -15.53 16.06
N SER A 2 -16.59 -16.01 16.64
CA SER A 2 -15.65 -16.93 15.97
C SER A 2 -14.71 -17.45 17.07
N LEU A 3 -14.91 -18.73 17.43
CA LEU A 3 -14.09 -19.46 18.40
C LEU A 3 -12.97 -20.14 17.63
N MET A 4 -11.73 -19.69 17.81
CA MET A 4 -10.56 -20.41 17.29
C MET A 4 -9.95 -21.25 18.41
N ARG A 5 -10.05 -22.56 18.18
CA ARG A 5 -9.64 -23.65 19.06
C ARG A 5 -8.12 -23.84 18.99
N SER A 6 -7.55 -24.18 20.14
CA SER A 6 -6.18 -24.66 20.34
C SER A 6 -5.98 -26.06 19.74
N PRO A 7 -4.77 -26.38 19.21
CA PRO A 7 -4.41 -27.76 18.88
C PRO A 7 -3.85 -28.50 20.08
N THR A 8 -4.46 -29.65 20.36
CA THR A 8 -4.03 -30.72 21.25
C THR A 8 -2.84 -31.53 20.71
N LYS A 9 -1.96 -31.92 21.63
CA LYS A 9 -1.12 -33.15 21.71
C LYS A 9 -0.93 -33.98 20.42
N GLY A 10 0.34 -34.11 20.01
CA GLY A 10 0.86 -35.22 19.22
C GLY A 10 1.93 -35.97 20.01
N ALA A 11 1.77 -37.28 20.14
CA ALA A 11 2.68 -38.21 20.81
C ALA A 11 3.75 -38.75 19.86
N SER A 12 4.96 -39.00 20.39
CA SER A 12 5.99 -39.92 19.85
C SER A 12 7.07 -40.05 20.93
N ALA A 13 7.14 -41.08 21.78
CA ALA A 13 7.51 -42.48 21.51
C ALA A 13 8.96 -42.65 21.00
N THR A 14 9.92 -42.70 21.94
CA THR A 14 11.19 -43.45 21.93
C THR A 14 11.75 -43.30 23.36
N GLY A 15 11.73 -44.27 24.26
CA GLY A 15 12.29 -45.60 24.10
C GLY A 15 13.69 -45.65 24.72
N ASN A 16 13.82 -45.43 26.04
CA ASN A 16 15.05 -45.74 26.78
C ASN A 16 14.73 -46.71 27.92
N SER A 17 15.06 -47.97 27.64
CA SER A 17 15.08 -49.10 28.55
C SER A 17 16.12 -48.84 29.65
N SER A 18 15.67 -48.49 30.85
CA SER A 18 16.50 -48.54 32.06
C SER A 18 16.30 -49.91 32.71
N SER A 19 17.14 -50.87 32.32
CA SER A 19 17.28 -52.15 33.02
C SER A 19 17.89 -51.89 34.40
N PHE A 20 17.06 -51.84 35.43
CA PHE A 20 17.52 -51.91 36.81
C PHE A 20 17.96 -53.35 37.12
N PRO A 21 19.17 -53.56 37.67
CA PRO A 21 19.58 -54.90 38.09
C PRO A 21 18.74 -55.31 39.31
N ASP A 22 18.03 -56.43 39.17
CA ASP A 22 17.31 -57.06 40.27
C ASP A 22 18.32 -57.72 41.22
N LEU A 23 18.45 -57.16 42.43
CA LEU A 23 19.37 -57.60 43.48
C LEU A 23 18.76 -58.62 44.44
N THR A 24 17.59 -59.19 44.13
CA THR A 24 16.87 -60.09 45.04
C THR A 24 17.44 -61.50 45.17
N ASN A 25 18.52 -61.84 44.43
CA ASN A 25 19.15 -63.17 44.46
C ASN A 25 20.62 -63.16 44.91
N ILE A 26 20.96 -62.38 45.94
CA ILE A 26 22.20 -62.64 46.70
C ILE A 26 21.85 -63.63 47.81
N SER A 27 21.75 -64.91 47.44
CA SER A 27 21.65 -66.02 48.37
C SER A 27 22.93 -66.09 49.20
N ALA A 28 22.77 -66.02 50.51
CA ALA A 28 23.81 -66.30 51.49
C ALA A 28 24.29 -67.76 51.37
N VAL A 29 25.29 -68.01 50.53
CA VAL A 29 25.99 -69.30 50.48
C VAL A 29 27.49 -69.03 50.36
N ASP A 30 28.23 -69.66 51.28
CA ASP A 30 29.67 -69.81 51.38
C ASP A 30 30.53 -68.59 51.71
N MET A 31 30.61 -68.37 53.02
CA MET A 31 31.79 -67.85 53.73
C MET A 31 32.98 -68.81 53.55
N ASP A 32 33.58 -68.84 52.37
CA ASP A 32 34.91 -69.40 52.19
C ASP A 32 35.92 -68.26 52.12
N THR A 33 36.63 -68.08 53.23
CA THR A 33 37.64 -67.06 53.49
C THR A 33 38.87 -67.29 52.62
N LYS A 34 38.74 -67.05 51.31
CA LYS A 34 39.89 -66.86 50.44
C LYS A 34 40.55 -65.55 50.83
N ASN A 35 41.68 -65.65 51.52
CA ASN A 35 42.64 -64.57 51.74
C ASN A 35 43.04 -63.96 50.40
N VAL A 36 42.26 -62.99 49.92
CA VAL A 36 42.62 -62.15 48.78
C VAL A 36 43.78 -61.28 49.26
N VAL A 37 44.99 -61.67 48.88
CA VAL A 37 46.19 -60.85 49.06
C VAL A 37 46.00 -59.61 48.18
N VAL A 38 45.48 -58.55 48.81
CA VAL A 38 45.37 -57.22 48.21
C VAL A 38 46.79 -56.70 48.06
N ARG A 39 47.43 -57.01 46.91
CA ARG A 39 48.68 -56.35 46.52
C ARG A 39 48.41 -54.85 46.52
N LYS A 40 49.10 -54.10 47.38
CA LYS A 40 49.11 -52.64 47.39
C LYS A 40 49.57 -52.19 46.00
N ARG A 41 48.61 -51.91 45.11
CA ARG A 41 48.91 -51.29 43.83
C ARG A 41 49.50 -49.93 44.16
N LYS A 42 50.68 -49.65 43.59
CA LYS A 42 51.30 -48.34 43.58
C LYS A 42 50.20 -47.35 43.20
N THR A 43 49.87 -46.42 44.10
CA THR A 43 48.83 -45.42 43.89
C THR A 43 49.13 -44.71 42.58
N PRO A 44 48.26 -44.77 41.55
CA PRO A 44 48.44 -43.94 40.38
C PRO A 44 48.38 -42.48 40.85
N ASP A 45 49.53 -41.81 40.80
CA ASP A 45 49.76 -40.48 41.33
C ASP A 45 48.87 -39.46 40.62
N ASN A 46 48.01 -38.76 41.37
CA ASN A 46 47.38 -37.47 41.07
C ASN A 46 46.62 -37.23 39.75
N ASP A 47 46.63 -38.14 38.77
CA ASP A 47 46.08 -37.91 37.42
C ASP A 47 44.54 -37.76 37.45
N PHE A 48 43.86 -38.60 38.24
CA PHE A 48 42.41 -38.51 38.45
C PHE A 48 41.95 -37.16 39.02
N ALA A 49 42.74 -36.55 39.90
CA ALA A 49 42.37 -35.26 40.47
C ALA A 49 42.46 -34.15 39.42
N HIS A 50 43.43 -34.24 38.50
CA HIS A 50 43.55 -33.31 37.39
C HIS A 50 42.41 -33.50 36.38
N GLU A 51 42.11 -34.74 35.97
CA GLU A 51 40.99 -35.05 35.07
C GLU A 51 39.63 -34.63 35.66
N PHE A 52 39.40 -34.88 36.95
CA PHE A 52 38.16 -34.48 37.62
C PHE A 52 38.01 -32.95 37.70
N ASN A 53 39.09 -32.24 37.98
CA ASN A 53 39.07 -30.77 37.99
C ASN A 53 38.87 -30.19 36.58
N ALA A 54 39.48 -30.80 35.56
CA ALA A 54 39.26 -30.42 34.17
C ALA A 54 37.79 -30.65 33.77
N PHE A 55 37.21 -31.80 34.09
CA PHE A 55 35.80 -32.11 33.86
C PHE A 55 34.86 -31.15 34.60
N LYS A 56 35.12 -30.86 35.88
CA LYS A 56 34.34 -29.88 36.66
C LYS A 56 34.38 -28.49 36.01
N LYS A 57 35.56 -28.09 35.52
CA LYS A 57 35.73 -26.81 34.81
C LYS A 57 34.93 -26.81 33.50
N GLU A 58 34.99 -27.89 32.73
CA GLU A 58 34.22 -28.03 31.49
C GLU A 58 32.71 -27.93 31.74
N ILE A 59 32.16 -28.62 32.76
CA ILE A 59 30.74 -28.49 33.15
C ILE A 59 30.41 -27.04 33.50
N LEU A 60 31.25 -26.38 34.29
CA LEU A 60 31.02 -24.99 34.69
C LEU A 60 31.04 -24.04 33.49
N ASP A 61 31.93 -24.28 32.54
CA ASP A 61 32.02 -23.48 31.33
C ASP A 61 30.81 -23.71 30.41
N ILE A 62 30.33 -24.96 30.27
CA ILE A 62 29.07 -25.28 29.56
C ILE A 62 27.88 -24.58 30.22
N LEU A 63 27.78 -24.60 31.56
CA LEU A 63 26.69 -23.95 32.28
C LEU A 63 26.73 -22.42 32.12
N LYS A 64 27.93 -21.82 32.14
CA LYS A 64 28.09 -20.37 31.90
C LYS A 64 27.70 -20.00 30.47
N GLU A 65 28.15 -20.78 29.49
CA GLU A 65 27.82 -20.55 28.09
C GLU A 65 26.33 -20.71 27.84
N SER A 66 25.71 -21.77 28.37
CA SER A 66 24.26 -21.98 28.31
C SER A 66 23.49 -20.80 28.92
N ASN A 67 23.91 -20.31 30.08
CA ASN A 67 23.28 -19.14 30.71
C ASN A 67 23.45 -17.87 29.87
N ARG A 68 24.62 -17.66 29.26
CA ARG A 68 24.87 -16.53 28.37
C ARG A 68 23.95 -16.57 27.14
N CYS A 69 23.89 -17.71 26.45
CA CYS A 69 23.00 -17.88 25.30
C CYS A 69 21.52 -17.71 25.67
N GLN A 70 21.09 -18.22 26.84
CA GLN A 70 19.71 -18.02 27.32
C GLN A 70 19.40 -16.55 27.56
N LEU A 71 20.32 -15.79 28.16
CA LEU A 71 20.15 -14.36 28.39
C LEU A 71 20.05 -13.57 27.08
N GLU A 72 20.91 -13.88 26.11
CA GLU A 72 20.86 -13.26 24.77
C GLU A 72 19.53 -13.56 24.05
N ASN A 73 19.03 -14.80 24.15
CA ASN A 73 17.73 -15.17 23.62
C ASN A 73 16.60 -14.39 24.29
N MET A 74 16.62 -14.25 25.63
CA MET A 74 15.63 -13.46 26.37
C MET A 74 15.66 -11.98 25.98
N ASN A 75 16.84 -11.41 25.78
CA ASN A 75 16.98 -10.03 25.31
C ASN A 75 16.40 -9.84 23.91
N THR A 76 16.68 -10.78 23.00
CA THR A 76 16.14 -10.76 21.62
C THR A 76 14.62 -10.89 21.61
N ILE A 77 14.05 -11.77 22.44
CA ILE A 77 12.60 -11.90 22.63
C ILE A 77 12.03 -10.60 23.21
N GLY A 78 12.70 -10.00 24.20
CA GLY A 78 12.30 -8.72 24.78
C GLY A 78 12.24 -7.59 23.75
N HIS A 79 13.24 -7.48 22.88
CA HIS A 79 13.23 -6.51 21.78
C HIS A 79 12.10 -6.76 20.78
N SER A 80 11.86 -8.03 20.43
CA SER A 80 10.78 -8.41 19.53
C SER A 80 9.40 -8.06 20.11
N ILE A 81 9.18 -8.33 21.40
CA ILE A 81 7.94 -7.96 22.12
C ILE A 81 7.76 -6.44 22.15
N SER A 82 8.82 -5.68 22.43
CA SER A 82 8.76 -4.22 22.41
C SER A 82 8.39 -3.68 21.03
N SER A 83 8.98 -4.21 19.96
CA SER A 83 8.65 -3.83 18.58
C SER A 83 7.21 -4.17 18.20
N ILE A 84 6.72 -5.37 18.58
CA ILE A 84 5.31 -5.76 18.36
C ILE A 84 4.37 -4.80 19.09
N ASN A 85 4.67 -4.43 20.33
CA ASN A 85 3.85 -3.49 21.09
C ASN A 85 3.79 -2.10 20.47
N GLU A 86 4.88 -1.62 19.87
CA GLU A 86 4.91 -0.37 19.12
C GLU A 86 4.03 -0.44 17.87
N GLN A 87 4.16 -1.50 17.08
CA GLN A 87 3.31 -1.73 15.91
C GLN A 87 1.82 -1.86 16.28
N LEU A 88 1.50 -2.51 17.41
CA LEU A 88 0.12 -2.59 17.91
C LEU A 88 -0.44 -1.20 18.30
N LYS A 89 0.39 -0.32 18.86
CA LYS A 89 -0.02 1.07 19.16
C LYS A 89 -0.31 1.85 17.88
N GLU A 90 0.56 1.74 16.88
CA GLU A 90 0.34 2.39 15.56
C GLU A 90 -0.93 1.87 14.88
N MET A 91 -1.13 0.55 14.86
CA MET A 91 -2.33 -0.06 14.31
C MET A 91 -3.60 0.38 15.04
N LYS A 92 -3.53 0.56 16.36
CA LYS A 92 -4.65 1.10 17.14
C LYS A 92 -4.99 2.54 16.71
N ILE A 93 -3.98 3.41 16.60
CA ILE A 93 -4.17 4.81 16.16
C ILE A 93 -4.80 4.88 14.77
N THR A 94 -4.27 4.10 13.81
CA THR A 94 -4.82 4.07 12.44
C THR A 94 -6.26 3.54 12.41
N THR A 95 -6.59 2.54 13.23
CA THR A 95 -7.97 2.02 13.33
C THR A 95 -8.92 3.07 13.89
N GLU A 96 -8.52 3.81 14.92
CA GLU A 96 -9.31 4.92 15.48
C GLU A 96 -9.55 6.03 14.45
N GLN A 97 -8.52 6.38 13.66
CA GLN A 97 -8.65 7.33 12.55
C GLN A 97 -9.66 6.85 11.50
N LEU A 98 -9.57 5.60 11.03
CA LEU A 98 -10.51 5.03 10.06
C LEU A 98 -11.95 4.99 10.59
N ILE A 99 -12.15 4.73 11.88
CA ILE A 99 -13.48 4.80 12.50
C ILE A 99 -14.04 6.22 12.45
N SER A 100 -13.20 7.23 12.73
CA SER A 100 -13.62 8.63 12.69
C SER A 100 -13.98 9.11 11.28
N GLU A 101 -13.18 8.74 10.26
CA GLU A 101 -13.45 9.06 8.86
C GLU A 101 -14.73 8.39 8.36
N ASN A 102 -14.96 7.12 8.72
CA ASN A 102 -16.21 6.44 8.42
C ASN A 102 -17.42 7.10 9.08
N GLY A 103 -17.27 7.64 10.29
CA GLY A 103 -18.31 8.44 10.94
C GLY A 103 -18.65 9.71 10.14
N LEU A 104 -17.61 10.43 9.69
CA LEU A 104 -17.77 11.63 8.86
C LEU A 104 -18.45 11.30 7.52
N LEU A 105 -18.00 10.27 6.82
CA LEU A 105 -18.59 9.84 5.55
C LEU A 105 -20.07 9.48 5.71
N LYS A 106 -20.44 8.77 6.79
CA LYS A 106 -21.85 8.48 7.10
C LYS A 106 -22.67 9.76 7.27
N SER A 107 -22.15 10.76 7.98
CA SER A 107 -22.85 12.05 8.16
C SER A 107 -23.00 12.86 6.86
N GLN A 108 -22.02 12.78 5.96
CA GLN A 108 -22.10 13.41 4.64
C GLN A 108 -23.13 12.70 3.75
N ILE A 109 -23.19 11.36 3.80
CA ILE A 109 -24.17 10.57 3.07
C ILE A 109 -25.60 10.91 3.54
N THR A 110 -25.85 11.02 4.84
CA THR A 110 -27.19 11.37 5.34
C THR A 110 -27.60 12.77 4.92
N THR A 111 -26.68 13.73 4.94
CA THR A 111 -26.93 15.10 4.47
C THR A 111 -27.27 15.12 2.98
N LEU A 112 -26.46 14.46 2.15
CA LEU A 112 -26.69 14.37 0.71
C LEU A 112 -28.04 13.70 0.41
N ASN A 113 -28.38 12.62 1.11
CA ASN A 113 -29.64 11.92 0.94
C ASN A 113 -30.85 12.82 1.25
N ASN A 114 -30.76 13.63 2.32
CA ASN A 114 -31.80 14.60 2.64
C ASN A 114 -31.93 15.68 1.56
N THR A 115 -30.81 16.21 1.04
CA THR A 115 -30.82 17.19 -0.05
C THR A 115 -31.43 16.60 -1.34
N VAL A 116 -31.10 15.35 -1.68
CA VAL A 116 -31.69 14.66 -2.82
C VAL A 116 -33.21 14.53 -2.65
N LYS A 117 -33.68 14.09 -1.47
CA LYS A 117 -35.11 13.98 -1.18
C LYS A 117 -35.86 15.32 -1.35
N VAL A 118 -35.30 16.41 -0.80
CA VAL A 118 -35.89 17.75 -0.96
C VAL A 118 -35.92 18.17 -2.44
N ASN A 119 -34.87 17.87 -3.20
CA ASN A 119 -34.82 18.19 -4.62
C ASN A 119 -35.83 17.36 -5.43
N GLU A 120 -36.03 16.09 -5.10
CA GLU A 120 -37.06 15.24 -5.71
C GLU A 120 -38.46 15.83 -5.48
N GLU A 121 -38.78 16.24 -4.25
CA GLU A 121 -40.04 16.92 -3.92
C GLU A 121 -40.22 18.19 -4.76
N ASN A 122 -39.19 19.04 -4.86
CA ASN A 122 -39.23 20.26 -5.69
C ASN A 122 -39.44 19.96 -7.18
N ILE A 123 -38.77 18.93 -7.72
CA ILE A 123 -38.95 18.51 -9.12
C ILE A 123 -40.38 18.05 -9.36
N THR A 124 -40.97 17.29 -8.45
CA THR A 124 -42.37 16.85 -8.59
C THR A 124 -43.34 18.04 -8.59
N LEU A 125 -43.13 19.04 -7.73
CA LEU A 125 -43.92 20.27 -7.71
C LEU A 125 -43.84 21.03 -9.04
N LEU A 126 -42.63 21.28 -9.55
CA LEU A 126 -42.42 21.95 -10.84
C LEU A 126 -43.07 21.18 -12.00
N GLN A 127 -42.99 19.84 -11.99
CA GLN A 127 -43.65 19.01 -13.00
C GLN A 127 -45.18 19.15 -12.95
N THR A 128 -45.78 19.28 -11.76
CA THR A 128 -47.23 19.51 -11.65
C THR A 128 -47.64 20.90 -12.16
N GLU A 129 -46.86 21.93 -11.86
CA GLU A 129 -47.10 23.30 -12.32
C GLU A 129 -47.01 23.41 -13.85
N ILE A 130 -45.98 22.80 -14.46
CA ILE A 130 -45.83 22.75 -15.93
C ILE A 130 -47.04 22.05 -16.58
N LYS A 131 -47.54 20.96 -15.98
CA LYS A 131 -48.73 20.27 -16.50
C LYS A 131 -49.97 21.17 -16.48
N GLN A 132 -50.18 21.94 -15.40
CA GLN A 132 -51.29 22.88 -15.27
C GLN A 132 -51.20 24.04 -16.27
N LEU A 133 -50.01 24.63 -16.46
CA LEU A 133 -49.81 25.69 -17.46
C LEU A 133 -50.07 25.18 -18.88
N LYS A 134 -49.64 23.95 -19.19
CA LYS A 134 -49.85 23.34 -20.50
C LYS A 134 -51.31 23.05 -20.81
N SER A 135 -52.14 22.72 -19.80
CA SER A 135 -53.58 22.58 -19.99
C SER A 135 -54.27 23.92 -20.25
N ASN A 136 -53.84 24.99 -19.58
CA ASN A 136 -54.46 26.32 -19.71
C ASN A 136 -54.15 27.00 -21.06
N ALA A 137 -52.96 26.74 -21.64
CA ALA A 137 -52.57 27.32 -22.93
C ALA A 137 -53.33 26.76 -24.15
N ARG A 138 -54.03 25.61 -24.01
CA ARG A 138 -54.77 24.99 -25.13
C ARG A 138 -56.19 25.55 -25.33
N THR A 139 -56.67 26.42 -24.44
CA THR A 139 -58.02 27.00 -24.50
C THR A 139 -58.09 28.33 -25.27
N SER A 140 -56.99 28.79 -25.86
CA SER A 140 -56.95 29.99 -26.71
C SER A 140 -56.48 29.63 -28.12
N GLN A 141 -57.39 29.08 -28.93
CA GLN A 141 -57.23 29.04 -30.38
C GLN A 141 -57.89 30.28 -30.98
N ALA A 142 -57.06 31.26 -31.37
CA ALA A 142 -57.36 32.22 -32.42
C ALA A 142 -56.65 31.76 -33.71
N PRO A 143 -57.22 32.00 -34.91
CA PRO A 143 -56.81 31.30 -36.12
C PRO A 143 -55.58 31.89 -36.81
N GLU A 144 -54.76 30.94 -37.30
CA GLU A 144 -53.78 30.94 -38.39
C GLU A 144 -53.27 32.27 -38.99
N ARG A 145 -51.93 32.38 -39.08
CA ARG A 145 -51.30 33.00 -40.25
C ARG A 145 -49.88 32.48 -40.55
N SER A 146 -49.82 31.80 -41.70
CA SER A 146 -48.81 31.85 -42.76
C SER A 146 -47.32 31.57 -42.44
N LEU A 147 -46.91 30.43 -42.99
CA LEU A 147 -45.56 29.96 -43.26
C LEU A 147 -44.71 30.97 -44.05
N VAL A 148 -43.44 31.11 -43.67
CA VAL A 148 -42.33 31.49 -44.56
C VAL A 148 -41.14 30.56 -44.24
N PRO A 149 -40.52 29.88 -45.21
CA PRO A 149 -39.35 29.02 -44.95
C PRO A 149 -38.10 29.90 -44.82
N MET A 150 -37.52 29.96 -43.62
CA MET A 150 -36.29 30.69 -43.33
C MET A 150 -35.09 29.74 -43.50
N THR A 151 -34.46 29.75 -44.66
CA THR A 151 -33.31 28.89 -45.04
C THR A 151 -32.00 29.21 -44.32
N THR A 152 -32.03 29.92 -43.19
CA THR A 152 -30.84 30.26 -42.39
C THR A 152 -30.78 29.52 -41.05
N CYS A 153 -31.88 28.87 -40.64
CA CYS A 153 -31.91 28.14 -39.38
C CYS A 153 -31.26 26.76 -39.51
N ASP A 154 -31.47 26.08 -40.63
CA ASP A 154 -30.97 24.72 -40.84
C ASP A 154 -29.43 24.67 -40.92
N ASP A 155 -28.78 25.66 -41.54
CA ASP A 155 -27.31 25.75 -41.55
C ASP A 155 -26.74 26.02 -40.14
N ALA A 156 -27.41 26.86 -39.35
CA ALA A 156 -27.01 27.10 -37.95
C ALA A 156 -27.26 25.86 -37.06
N ILE A 157 -28.34 25.12 -37.31
CA ILE A 157 -28.65 23.86 -36.62
C ILE A 157 -27.62 22.79 -36.99
N THR A 158 -27.25 22.69 -38.27
CA THR A 158 -26.24 21.73 -38.74
C THR A 158 -24.85 22.09 -38.19
N GLU A 159 -24.49 23.38 -38.14
CA GLU A 159 -23.24 23.83 -37.52
C GLU A 159 -23.20 23.60 -36.00
N LEU A 160 -24.31 23.83 -35.30
CA LEU A 160 -24.43 23.54 -33.87
C LEU A 160 -24.43 22.04 -33.57
N GLN A 161 -25.07 21.23 -34.41
CA GLN A 161 -25.01 19.76 -34.33
C GLN A 161 -23.60 19.27 -34.61
N GLU A 162 -22.92 19.78 -35.64
CA GLU A 162 -21.55 19.40 -35.97
C GLU A 162 -20.55 19.88 -34.88
N ARG A 163 -20.80 21.03 -34.22
CA ARG A 163 -20.05 21.44 -33.02
C ARG A 163 -20.34 20.58 -31.80
N ALA A 164 -21.57 20.07 -31.65
CA ALA A 164 -21.94 19.15 -30.58
C ALA A 164 -21.35 17.74 -30.82
N GLU A 165 -21.26 17.30 -32.08
CA GLU A 165 -20.66 16.03 -32.51
C GLU A 165 -19.13 16.06 -32.51
N ARG A 166 -18.53 17.24 -32.74
CA ARG A 166 -17.14 17.51 -32.40
C ARG A 166 -17.01 17.46 -30.89
N ASN A 167 -16.93 16.24 -30.34
CA ASN A 167 -16.75 15.89 -28.92
C ASN A 167 -15.84 16.89 -28.19
N CYS A 168 -16.42 18.02 -27.80
CA CYS A 168 -15.65 19.12 -27.28
C CYS A 168 -15.36 18.72 -25.84
N PRO A 169 -14.09 18.68 -25.44
CA PRO A 169 -13.74 18.18 -24.13
C PRO A 169 -14.39 19.02 -23.04
N VAL A 170 -15.36 18.44 -22.32
CA VAL A 170 -16.07 19.12 -21.24
C VAL A 170 -15.10 19.39 -20.10
N ILE A 171 -14.90 20.68 -19.82
CA ILE A 171 -14.07 21.14 -18.71
C ILE A 171 -14.92 21.14 -17.45
N LYS A 172 -14.56 20.28 -16.50
CA LYS A 172 -15.22 20.20 -15.20
C LYS A 172 -14.86 21.36 -14.29
N LYS A 173 -13.58 21.76 -14.32
CA LYS A 173 -13.04 22.79 -13.42
C LYS A 173 -11.78 23.44 -14.00
N ALA A 174 -11.64 24.74 -13.84
CA ALA A 174 -10.41 25.47 -14.14
C ALA A 174 -10.01 26.35 -12.95
N LEU A 175 -8.75 26.28 -12.54
CA LEU A 175 -8.23 26.95 -11.35
C LEU A 175 -6.82 27.48 -11.61
N ARG A 176 -6.51 28.72 -11.21
CA ARG A 176 -5.12 29.19 -11.17
C ARG A 176 -4.44 28.70 -9.89
N LEU A 177 -3.22 28.20 -10.00
CA LEU A 177 -2.42 27.74 -8.88
C LEU A 177 -1.52 28.85 -8.35
N GLY A 178 -1.38 28.94 -7.02
CA GLY A 178 -0.49 29.88 -6.33
C GLY A 178 -1.09 31.24 -5.99
N LYS A 179 -0.35 32.02 -5.19
CA LYS A 179 -0.69 33.40 -4.80
C LYS A 179 -0.58 34.33 -6.02
N TYR A 180 -1.43 35.36 -6.06
CA TYR A 180 -1.39 36.37 -7.12
C TYR A 180 -0.10 37.18 -7.05
N ASP A 181 0.53 37.36 -8.21
CA ASP A 181 1.73 38.16 -8.44
C ASP A 181 1.53 38.84 -9.80
N ALA A 182 1.73 40.16 -9.87
CA ALA A 182 1.49 40.95 -11.07
C ALA A 182 2.57 40.73 -12.14
N GLU A 183 3.78 40.33 -11.74
CA GLU A 183 4.92 40.15 -12.64
C GLU A 183 4.96 38.74 -13.25
N LYS A 184 4.19 37.79 -12.70
CA LYS A 184 4.30 36.36 -13.06
C LYS A 184 2.97 35.77 -13.50
N THR A 185 3.00 35.02 -14.60
CA THR A 185 1.84 34.25 -15.05
C THR A 185 1.66 33.00 -14.19
N ARG A 186 0.54 32.92 -13.47
CA ARG A 186 0.19 31.75 -12.65
C ARG A 186 -0.19 30.54 -13.50
N PRO A 187 0.27 29.33 -13.17
CA PRO A 187 -0.16 28.10 -13.83
C PRO A 187 -1.68 27.88 -13.73
N LEU A 188 -2.27 27.35 -14.79
CA LEU A 188 -3.69 26.99 -14.84
C LEU A 188 -3.84 25.46 -14.73
N LYS A 189 -4.54 25.00 -13.70
CA LYS A 189 -4.97 23.62 -13.53
C LYS A 189 -6.37 23.45 -14.12
N ILE A 190 -6.47 22.59 -15.13
CA ILE A 190 -7.74 22.26 -15.80
C ILE A 190 -8.06 20.80 -15.49
N CYS A 191 -9.27 20.56 -14.98
CA CYS A 191 -9.83 19.24 -14.76
C CYS A 191 -10.88 18.97 -15.82
N PHE A 192 -10.77 17.83 -16.49
CA PHE A 192 -11.73 17.35 -17.49
C PHE A 192 -12.58 16.23 -16.88
N ASP A 193 -13.76 16.00 -17.44
CA ASP A 193 -14.62 14.88 -17.00
C ASP A 193 -14.08 13.51 -17.44
N SER A 194 -13.42 13.45 -18.61
CA SER A 194 -12.84 12.21 -19.14
C SER A 194 -11.32 12.18 -19.05
N HIS A 195 -10.79 11.06 -18.57
CA HIS A 195 -9.34 10.82 -18.52
C HIS A 195 -8.72 10.65 -19.91
N GLU A 196 -9.47 10.10 -20.87
CA GLU A 196 -8.98 9.87 -22.24
C GLU A 196 -8.75 11.18 -23.00
N THR A 197 -9.58 12.18 -22.72
CA THR A 197 -9.38 13.55 -23.19
C THR A 197 -8.03 14.10 -22.77
N VAL A 198 -7.68 13.97 -21.49
CA VAL A 198 -6.40 14.46 -20.94
C VAL A 198 -5.23 13.76 -21.61
N LYS A 199 -5.30 12.43 -21.76
CA LYS A 199 -4.27 11.66 -22.48
C LYS A 199 -4.10 12.14 -23.92
N THR A 200 -5.20 12.39 -24.62
CA THR A 200 -5.18 12.84 -26.03
C THR A 200 -4.53 14.21 -26.15
N ILE A 201 -4.89 15.15 -25.28
CA ILE A 201 -4.27 16.49 -25.22
C ILE A 201 -2.77 16.37 -24.92
N LEU A 202 -2.39 15.58 -23.92
CA LEU A 202 -0.97 15.41 -23.54
C LEU A 202 -0.15 14.70 -24.63
N ARG A 203 -0.73 13.76 -25.38
CA ARG A 203 -0.08 13.13 -26.55
C ARG A 203 0.13 14.11 -27.69
N ASN A 204 -0.87 14.94 -27.96
CA ASN A 204 -0.85 15.92 -29.05
C ASN A 204 -0.22 17.26 -28.64
N ARG A 205 0.38 17.37 -27.44
CA ARG A 205 0.96 18.62 -26.92
C ARG A 205 1.98 19.29 -27.86
N SER A 206 2.67 18.51 -28.69
CA SER A 206 3.62 19.01 -29.69
C SER A 206 2.97 19.76 -30.85
N ASN A 207 1.67 19.54 -31.08
CA ASN A 207 0.91 20.17 -32.15
C ASN A 207 0.38 21.56 -31.72
N TYR A 208 0.24 21.77 -30.41
CA TYR A 208 -0.20 23.05 -29.83
C TYR A 208 1.01 23.96 -29.57
N LYS A 209 1.69 24.36 -30.63
CA LYS A 209 2.77 25.35 -30.57
C LYS A 209 2.18 26.75 -30.61
N GLN A 210 1.54 27.15 -29.53
CA GLN A 210 1.23 28.55 -29.30
C GLN A 210 2.34 29.13 -28.42
N ASP A 211 2.92 30.25 -28.85
CA ASP A 211 4.07 30.84 -28.17
C ASP A 211 3.77 31.07 -26.68
N GLY A 212 4.66 30.57 -25.83
CA GLY A 212 4.58 30.73 -24.37
C GLY A 212 3.67 29.75 -23.62
N VAL A 213 2.91 28.88 -24.30
CA VAL A 213 2.02 27.90 -23.64
C VAL A 213 2.67 26.51 -23.60
N ARG A 214 2.73 25.90 -22.40
CA ARG A 214 3.25 24.54 -22.22
C ARG A 214 2.25 23.71 -21.41
N PHE A 215 2.04 22.47 -21.85
CA PHE A 215 1.14 21.53 -21.21
C PHE A 215 1.91 20.50 -20.39
N PHE A 216 1.53 20.36 -19.12
CA PHE A 216 2.12 19.40 -18.20
C PHE A 216 1.01 18.54 -17.57
N SER A 217 1.33 17.28 -17.30
CA SER A 217 0.50 16.44 -16.43
C SER A 217 0.57 16.97 -15.00
N ASP A 218 -0.53 16.87 -14.25
CA ASP A 218 -0.50 17.15 -12.81
C ASP A 218 0.37 16.10 -12.10
N GLN A 219 1.45 16.56 -11.48
CA GLN A 219 2.44 15.69 -10.83
C GLN A 219 2.53 16.04 -9.35
N THR A 220 2.57 15.00 -8.51
CA THR A 220 2.80 15.20 -7.08
C THR A 220 4.22 15.72 -6.83
N PRO A 221 4.48 16.41 -5.71
CA PRO A 221 5.84 16.88 -5.37
C PRO A 221 6.88 15.75 -5.35
N TYR A 222 6.47 14.55 -4.92
CA TYR A 222 7.32 13.36 -4.96
C TYR A 222 7.67 12.95 -6.40
N GLN A 223 6.69 12.92 -7.31
CA GLN A 223 6.93 12.60 -8.72
C GLN A 223 7.84 13.62 -9.39
N GLN A 224 7.68 14.91 -9.09
CA GLN A 224 8.54 15.97 -9.61
C GLN A 224 9.99 15.79 -9.15
N LYS A 225 10.22 15.54 -7.85
CA LYS A 225 11.56 15.27 -7.30
C LYS A 225 12.19 14.02 -7.91
N PHE A 226 11.40 12.94 -8.05
CA PHE A 226 11.87 11.69 -8.67
C PHE A 226 12.28 11.91 -10.13
N LEU A 227 11.47 12.65 -10.90
CA LEU A 227 11.76 12.97 -12.29
C LEU A 227 12.99 13.88 -12.41
N ALA A 228 13.13 14.88 -11.55
CA ALA A 228 14.31 15.75 -11.51
C ALA A 228 15.59 14.95 -11.23
N LYS A 229 15.53 14.00 -10.28
CA LYS A 229 16.65 13.09 -9.99
C LYS A 229 17.01 12.23 -11.21
N LEU A 230 16.02 11.67 -11.91
CA LEU A 230 16.27 10.90 -13.13
C LEU A 230 16.87 11.74 -14.26
N ILE A 231 16.47 13.00 -14.40
CA ILE A 231 17.06 13.91 -15.38
C ILE A 231 18.52 14.21 -15.04
N GLN A 232 18.83 14.45 -13.77
CA GLN A 232 20.22 14.64 -13.31
C GLN A 232 21.06 13.38 -13.55
N GLU A 233 20.53 12.21 -13.22
CA GLU A 233 21.21 10.93 -13.45
C GLU A 233 21.42 10.67 -14.95
N LEU A 234 20.45 11.03 -15.81
CA LEU A 234 20.59 10.93 -17.26
C LEU A 234 21.76 11.80 -17.75
N HIS A 235 21.81 13.07 -17.35
CA HIS A 235 22.90 13.97 -17.73
C HIS A 235 24.27 13.49 -17.24
N GLN A 236 24.37 12.99 -16.00
CA GLN A 236 25.62 12.43 -15.47
C GLN A 236 26.12 11.23 -16.31
N ARG A 237 25.20 10.37 -16.78
CA ARG A 237 25.56 9.23 -17.64
C ARG A 237 25.94 9.67 -19.05
N GLU A 238 25.26 10.68 -19.60
CA GLU A 238 25.63 11.30 -20.87
C GLU A 238 27.03 11.92 -20.81
N GLU A 239 27.36 12.62 -19.72
CA GLU A 239 28.71 13.18 -19.47
C GLU A 239 29.78 12.09 -19.28
N ALA A 240 29.40 10.94 -18.70
CA ALA A 240 30.27 9.76 -18.59
C ALA A 240 30.49 9.04 -19.94
N GLY A 241 29.87 9.51 -21.03
CA GLY A 241 30.02 8.96 -22.37
C GLY A 241 29.01 7.86 -22.75
N GLU A 242 27.99 7.60 -21.91
CA GLU A 242 26.90 6.73 -22.31
C GLU A 242 26.00 7.44 -23.33
N THR A 243 25.91 6.92 -24.56
CA THR A 243 25.03 7.45 -25.60
C THR A 243 23.70 6.70 -25.68
N ASN A 244 22.70 7.28 -26.35
CA ASN A 244 21.40 6.66 -26.62
C ASN A 244 20.58 6.33 -25.37
N LEU A 245 20.61 7.20 -24.35
CA LEU A 245 19.75 7.08 -23.18
C LEU A 245 18.52 7.97 -23.32
N ILE A 246 17.36 7.47 -22.90
CA ILE A 246 16.13 8.26 -22.82
C ILE A 246 15.35 7.89 -21.57
N ILE A 247 14.64 8.86 -20.98
CA ILE A 247 13.65 8.57 -19.94
C ILE A 247 12.36 8.14 -20.62
N LYS A 248 11.94 6.89 -20.36
CA LYS A 248 10.69 6.32 -20.86
C LYS A 248 9.81 5.86 -19.70
N TYR A 249 8.50 5.98 -19.86
CA TYR A 249 7.54 5.44 -18.90
C TYR A 249 7.28 3.96 -19.20
N ILE A 250 7.59 3.08 -18.24
CA ILE A 250 7.31 1.64 -18.31
C ILE A 250 6.33 1.30 -17.19
N LYS A 251 5.13 0.83 -17.55
CA LYS A 251 4.04 0.54 -16.60
C LYS A 251 3.74 1.71 -15.65
N GLY A 252 3.79 2.94 -16.17
CA GLY A 252 3.53 4.17 -15.40
C GLY A 252 4.72 4.70 -14.59
N THR A 253 5.85 4.00 -14.52
CA THR A 253 7.05 4.46 -13.81
C THR A 253 8.10 4.98 -14.80
N PRO A 254 8.62 6.22 -14.63
CA PRO A 254 9.70 6.72 -15.48
C PRO A 254 11.00 5.98 -15.15
N LYS A 255 11.70 5.52 -16.19
CA LYS A 255 12.99 4.83 -16.11
C LYS A 255 13.91 5.27 -17.24
N ILE A 256 15.22 5.32 -16.97
CA ILE A 256 16.23 5.53 -18.00
C ILE A 256 16.40 4.21 -18.76
N VAL A 257 16.27 4.25 -20.09
CA VAL A 257 16.41 3.09 -20.97
C VAL A 257 17.35 3.40 -22.12
N LYS A 258 18.12 2.40 -22.57
CA LYS A 258 18.92 2.49 -23.80
C LYS A 258 18.02 2.35 -25.02
N THR A 259 18.03 3.33 -25.90
CA THR A 259 17.38 3.24 -27.22
C THR A 259 18.29 2.50 -28.18
N GLN A 260 17.77 1.50 -28.87
CA GLN A 260 18.49 0.91 -29.99
C GLN A 260 18.42 1.87 -31.19
N PRO A 261 19.51 2.02 -31.97
CA PRO A 261 19.47 2.78 -33.20
C PRO A 261 18.40 2.16 -34.11
N LYS A 262 17.51 2.99 -34.65
CA LYS A 262 16.59 2.56 -35.70
C LYS A 262 17.43 2.34 -36.96
N ASN A 263 17.63 1.07 -37.33
CA ASN A 263 18.09 0.70 -38.67
C ASN A 263 17.02 1.03 -39.71
#